data_AF-A0A6N7HLG7-F1
#
_entry.id   AF-A0A6N7HLG7-F1
#
_cell.length_a   1.000
_cell.length_b   1.000
_cell.length_c   1.000
_cell.angle_alpha   90.00
_cell.angle_beta   90.00
_cell.angle_gamma   90.00
#
_symmetry.space_group_name_H-M   'P 1'
#
loop_
_entity.id
_entity.type
_entity.pdbx_description
1 polymer ?
#
loop_
_entity_poly.entity_id
_entity_poly.type
_entity_poly.pdbx_seq_one_letter_code
_entity_poly.pdbx_strand_id
1 'polypeptide(L)'
;MTADRSAVTVYWRPGCPYCSRLLGDLDRVGLPITKINIWEDAGAAAKVRAVAGGNETVPTVVVGDAAMVNPRATDVLDATRRHAPELLADLDTEGTVALAKGPWQAGLVVMLVAAAGWFALAAGNPTTTYHFAPAVVAAAWPIGRRLRAGRPLPTLTALVTALDGALIAVAATLLLSARGALAGPIIVGVAPLTEAFLSVVLGTAVGAGLALAGRRRTTSGNPPDPVN
;
A
#
# COMPACT_ATOMS: atom_id res chain seq x y z
N MET A 1 -12.81 34.66 12.07
CA MET A 1 -12.23 33.95 10.91
C MET A 1 -13.18 32.83 10.54
N THR A 2 -14.04 33.07 9.55
CA THR A 2 -14.88 32.02 8.97
C THR A 2 -13.95 31.01 8.32
N ALA A 3 -13.94 29.77 8.81
CA ALA A 3 -13.34 28.67 8.07
C ALA A 3 -14.02 28.66 6.70
N ASP A 4 -13.24 28.90 5.65
CA ASP A 4 -13.73 28.70 4.29
C ASP A 4 -14.07 27.21 4.17
N ARG A 5 -15.36 26.90 4.29
CA ARG A 5 -15.87 25.52 4.23
C ARG A 5 -15.62 24.89 2.85
N SER A 6 -15.25 25.71 1.88
CA SER A 6 -14.96 25.38 0.49
C SER A 6 -13.46 25.18 0.24
N ALA A 7 -12.61 25.01 1.27
CA ALA A 7 -11.16 24.80 1.09
C ALA A 7 -10.66 23.49 1.74
N VAL A 8 -9.81 22.75 1.03
CA VAL A 8 -9.04 21.62 1.58
C VAL A 8 -7.76 22.16 2.20
N THR A 9 -7.65 22.12 3.53
CA THR A 9 -6.46 22.58 4.25
C THR A 9 -5.55 21.41 4.61
N VAL A 10 -4.28 21.46 4.21
CA VAL A 10 -3.25 20.47 4.54
C VAL A 10 -2.23 21.10 5.49
N TYR A 11 -2.20 20.60 6.71
CA TYR A 11 -1.19 20.93 7.71
C TYR A 11 0.04 20.04 7.53
N TRP A 12 1.22 20.66 7.38
CA TRP A 12 2.47 19.98 7.05
C TRP A 12 3.66 20.59 7.79
N ARG A 13 4.85 19.97 7.65
CA ARG A 13 6.13 20.51 8.13
C ARG A 13 7.29 20.18 7.18
N PRO A 14 8.37 20.97 7.15
CA PRO A 14 9.58 20.68 6.38
C PRO A 14 10.16 19.29 6.68
N GLY A 15 10.68 18.62 5.65
CA GLY A 15 11.32 17.30 5.78
C GLY A 15 10.37 16.13 6.06
N CYS A 16 9.06 16.33 6.07
CA CYS A 16 8.07 15.28 6.28
C CYS A 16 7.84 14.44 4.99
N PRO A 17 8.31 13.18 4.90
CA PRO A 17 8.17 12.38 3.68
C PRO A 17 6.70 12.04 3.36
N TYR A 18 5.87 11.85 4.40
CA TYR A 18 4.43 11.60 4.24
C TYR A 18 3.69 12.81 3.67
N CYS A 19 4.10 14.00 4.09
CA CYS A 19 3.53 15.26 3.61
C CYS A 19 3.89 15.46 2.14
N SER A 20 5.17 15.30 1.76
CA SER A 20 5.60 15.41 0.36
C SER A 20 4.86 14.42 -0.55
N ARG A 21 4.65 13.19 -0.08
CA ARG A 21 3.90 12.18 -0.82
C ARG A 21 2.43 12.57 -1.02
N LEU A 22 1.75 12.97 0.05
CA LEU A 22 0.35 13.38 -0.03
C LEU A 22 0.20 14.60 -0.94
N LEU A 23 1.03 15.62 -0.75
CA LEU A 23 0.99 16.84 -1.55
C LEU A 23 1.22 16.56 -3.04
N GLY A 24 2.21 15.74 -3.39
CA GLY A 24 2.45 15.36 -4.79
C GLY A 24 1.33 14.51 -5.40
N ASP A 25 0.64 13.70 -4.60
CA ASP A 25 -0.52 12.94 -5.05
C ASP A 25 -1.76 13.84 -5.27
N LEU A 26 -1.97 14.85 -4.43
CA LEU A 26 -3.06 15.83 -4.57
C LEU A 26 -2.80 16.81 -5.73
N ASP A 27 -1.55 17.21 -5.93
CA ASP A 27 -1.11 18.05 -7.05
C ASP A 27 -1.35 17.35 -8.39
N ARG A 28 -1.01 16.05 -8.48
CA ARG A 28 -1.22 15.24 -9.70
C ARG A 28 -2.69 15.14 -10.13
N VAL A 29 -3.63 15.22 -9.20
CA VAL A 29 -5.07 15.19 -9.52
C VAL A 29 -5.66 16.59 -9.69
N GLY A 30 -4.87 17.64 -9.47
CA GLY A 30 -5.29 19.02 -9.59
C GLY A 30 -6.20 19.51 -8.45
N LEU A 31 -6.17 18.87 -7.27
CA LEU A 31 -7.03 19.30 -6.17
C LEU A 31 -6.50 20.61 -5.56
N PRO A 32 -7.29 21.72 -5.57
CA PRO A 32 -6.88 22.96 -4.91
C PRO A 32 -6.79 22.75 -3.40
N ILE A 33 -5.62 23.07 -2.84
CA ILE A 33 -5.33 22.92 -1.41
C ILE A 33 -4.68 24.17 -0.81
N THR A 34 -4.99 24.45 0.44
CA THR A 34 -4.28 25.42 1.28
C THR A 34 -3.26 24.69 2.14
N LYS A 35 -1.97 24.99 1.96
CA LYS A 35 -0.89 24.37 2.74
C LYS A 35 -0.50 25.27 3.91
N ILE A 36 -0.52 24.74 5.13
CA ILE A 36 -0.14 25.49 6.35
C ILE A 36 1.01 24.77 7.06
N ASN A 37 2.13 25.46 7.26
CA ASN A 37 3.29 24.93 7.98
C ASN A 37 3.09 25.07 9.50
N ILE A 38 3.02 23.94 10.20
CA ILE A 38 2.79 23.96 11.66
C ILE A 38 3.98 24.45 12.47
N TRP A 39 5.19 24.52 11.89
CA TRP A 39 6.36 25.08 12.57
C TRP A 39 6.37 26.61 12.60
N GLU A 40 5.66 27.24 11.67
CA GLU A 40 5.59 28.70 11.54
C GLU A 40 4.34 29.29 12.20
N ASP A 41 3.30 28.47 12.42
CA ASP A 41 2.03 28.89 12.99
C ASP A 41 1.68 28.04 14.22
N ALA A 42 1.81 28.64 15.41
CA ALA A 42 1.46 28.00 16.68
C ALA A 42 -0.03 27.65 16.80
N GLY A 43 -0.92 28.42 16.15
CA GLY A 43 -2.35 28.14 16.07
C GLY A 43 -2.63 26.92 15.19
N ALA A 44 -1.90 26.78 14.08
CA ALA A 44 -1.95 25.59 13.24
C ALA A 44 -1.47 24.34 13.98
N ALA A 45 -0.37 24.44 14.74
CA ALA A 45 0.11 23.35 15.59
C ALA A 45 -0.94 22.96 16.64
N ALA A 46 -1.57 23.93 17.32
CA ALA A 46 -2.64 23.67 18.27
C ALA A 46 -3.84 22.95 17.64
N LYS A 47 -4.25 23.36 16.43
CA LYS A 47 -5.32 22.70 15.68
C LYS A 47 -4.97 21.26 15.30
N VAL A 48 -3.71 20.99 14.90
CA VAL A 48 -3.26 19.63 14.64
C VAL A 48 -3.30 18.78 15.92
N ARG A 49 -2.84 19.30 17.06
CA ARG A 49 -2.93 18.58 18.35
C ARG A 49 -4.37 18.26 18.72
N ALA A 50 -5.31 19.18 18.50
CA ALA A 50 -6.73 18.93 18.75
C ALA A 50 -7.28 17.77 17.91
N VAL A 51 -6.85 17.65 16.65
CA VAL A 51 -7.29 16.57 15.74
C VAL A 51 -6.56 15.25 15.99
N ALA A 52 -5.26 15.30 16.31
CA ALA A 52 -4.39 14.13 16.43
C ALA A 52 -4.17 13.65 17.87
N GLY A 53 -5.15 13.88 18.75
CA GLY A 53 -5.15 13.37 20.12
C GLY A 53 -3.98 13.90 20.96
N GLY A 54 -3.68 15.18 20.84
CA GLY A 54 -2.57 15.87 21.53
C GLY A 54 -1.25 15.89 20.76
N ASN A 55 -1.12 15.13 19.66
CA ASN A 55 0.13 15.02 18.91
C ASN A 55 0.21 16.02 17.74
N GLU A 56 1.42 16.42 17.35
CA GLU A 56 1.66 17.18 16.12
C GLU A 56 1.88 16.25 14.91
N THR A 57 0.97 15.29 14.72
CA THR A 57 1.07 14.34 13.61
C THR A 57 0.68 15.01 12.30
N VAL A 58 1.59 14.99 11.33
CA VAL A 58 1.39 15.51 9.98
C VAL A 58 1.68 14.42 8.93
N PRO A 59 1.05 14.45 7.74
CA PRO A 59 0.08 15.47 7.31
C PRO A 59 -1.26 15.32 8.03
N THR A 60 -1.86 16.44 8.45
CA THR A 60 -3.25 16.47 8.93
C THR A 60 -4.05 17.28 7.93
N VAL A 61 -5.20 16.76 7.49
CA VAL A 61 -6.04 17.40 6.47
C VAL A 61 -7.40 17.72 7.04
N VAL A 62 -7.89 18.92 6.75
CA VAL A 62 -9.24 19.37 7.10
C VAL A 62 -9.99 19.72 5.81
N VAL A 63 -11.20 19.20 5.67
CA VAL A 63 -12.11 19.42 4.54
C VAL A 63 -13.50 19.69 5.10
N GLY A 64 -13.94 20.95 5.03
CA GLY A 64 -15.14 21.38 5.75
C GLY A 64 -15.06 21.00 7.24
N ASP A 65 -16.02 20.21 7.71
CA ASP A 65 -16.08 19.73 9.10
C ASP A 65 -15.31 18.42 9.34
N ALA A 66 -14.78 17.79 8.30
CA ALA A 66 -14.01 16.55 8.42
C ALA A 66 -12.52 16.83 8.64
N ALA A 67 -11.93 16.16 9.62
CA ALA A 67 -10.50 16.19 9.89
C ALA A 67 -9.91 14.77 9.85
N MET A 68 -8.73 14.62 9.25
CA MET A 68 -8.08 13.34 9.06
C MET A 68 -6.59 13.44 9.37
N VAL A 69 -6.07 12.48 10.14
CA VAL A 69 -4.65 12.37 10.48
C VAL A 69 -3.98 11.38 9.54
N ASN A 70 -2.90 11.82 8.89
CA ASN A 70 -2.12 11.08 7.89
C ASN A 70 -2.99 10.37 6.82
N PRO A 71 -3.94 11.07 6.16
CA PRO A 71 -4.78 10.46 5.14
C PRO A 71 -4.01 10.19 3.85
N ARG A 72 -4.56 9.31 3.01
CA ARG A 72 -4.13 9.19 1.60
C ARG A 72 -4.87 10.20 0.75
N ALA A 73 -4.33 10.48 -0.44
CA ALA A 73 -5.01 11.34 -1.41
C ALA A 73 -6.41 10.81 -1.79
N THR A 74 -6.63 9.49 -1.87
CA THR A 74 -7.99 8.94 -2.08
C THR A 74 -8.94 9.23 -0.93
N ASP A 75 -8.47 9.18 0.32
CA ASP A 75 -9.29 9.50 1.49
C ASP A 75 -9.66 11.00 1.50
N VAL A 76 -8.72 11.86 1.09
CA VAL A 76 -8.96 13.30 0.94
C VAL A 76 -10.00 13.56 -0.16
N LEU A 77 -9.86 12.94 -1.34
CA LEU A 77 -10.84 13.06 -2.43
C LEU A 77 -12.23 12.58 -2.00
N ASP A 78 -12.32 11.49 -1.23
CA ASP A 78 -13.59 10.99 -0.69
C ASP A 78 -14.20 11.91 0.37
N ALA A 79 -13.38 12.60 1.16
CA ALA A 79 -13.84 13.65 2.07
C ALA A 79 -14.31 14.89 1.29
N THR A 80 -13.55 15.33 0.28
CA THR A 80 -13.93 16.46 -0.57
C THR A 80 -15.25 16.21 -1.29
N ARG A 81 -15.47 15.01 -1.84
CA ARG A 81 -16.77 14.62 -2.43
C ARG A 81 -17.97 14.81 -1.49
N ARG A 82 -17.75 14.62 -0.19
CA ARG A 82 -18.81 14.67 0.82
C ARG A 82 -19.00 16.06 1.42
N HIS A 83 -17.91 16.81 1.59
CA HIS A 83 -17.91 18.06 2.37
C HIS A 83 -17.69 19.32 1.55
N ALA A 84 -17.11 19.20 0.35
CA ALA A 84 -16.81 20.33 -0.55
C ALA A 84 -16.83 19.85 -2.03
N PRO A 85 -17.95 19.30 -2.53
CA PRO A 85 -18.03 18.73 -3.88
C PRO A 85 -17.73 19.74 -4.99
N GLU A 86 -17.96 21.03 -4.75
CA GLU A 86 -17.64 22.13 -5.66
C GLU A 86 -16.15 22.20 -6.03
N LEU A 87 -15.26 21.75 -5.15
CA LEU A 87 -13.82 21.70 -5.43
C LEU A 87 -13.42 20.61 -6.42
N LEU A 88 -14.36 19.74 -6.80
CA LEU A 88 -14.10 18.63 -7.70
C LEU A 88 -14.40 18.94 -9.16
N ALA A 89 -15.01 20.10 -9.44
CA ALA A 89 -15.49 20.47 -10.77
C ALA A 89 -14.37 20.47 -11.83
N ASP A 90 -13.16 20.85 -11.42
CA ASP A 90 -12.00 21.01 -12.31
C ASP A 90 -10.89 19.96 -12.09
N LEU A 91 -11.21 18.82 -11.45
CA LEU A 91 -10.19 17.80 -11.23
C LEU A 91 -9.73 17.11 -12.52
N ASP A 92 -8.44 16.78 -12.55
CA ASP A 92 -7.92 15.86 -13.54
C ASP A 92 -8.53 14.46 -13.33
N THR A 93 -9.42 14.07 -14.24
CA THR A 93 -10.08 12.78 -14.22
C THR A 93 -9.09 11.65 -14.49
N GLU A 94 -8.10 11.85 -15.35
CA GLU A 94 -7.07 10.84 -15.64
C GLU A 94 -6.18 10.62 -14.41
N GLY A 95 -5.70 11.70 -13.80
CA GLY A 95 -4.97 11.68 -12.54
C GLY A 95 -5.76 11.00 -11.43
N THR A 96 -7.05 11.31 -11.30
CA THR A 96 -7.94 10.70 -10.29
C THR A 96 -8.10 9.20 -10.51
N VAL A 97 -8.31 8.77 -11.77
CA VAL A 97 -8.41 7.35 -12.12
C VAL A 97 -7.09 6.62 -11.89
N ALA A 98 -5.96 7.24 -12.26
CA ALA A 98 -4.62 6.69 -12.03
C ALA A 98 -4.32 6.52 -10.54
N LEU A 99 -4.68 7.51 -9.72
CA LEU A 99 -4.56 7.46 -8.28
C LEU A 99 -5.43 6.34 -7.68
N ALA A 100 -6.67 6.21 -8.14
CA ALA A 100 -7.61 5.19 -7.68
C ALA A 100 -7.16 3.76 -8.04
N LYS A 101 -6.60 3.56 -9.23
CA LYS A 101 -6.02 2.28 -9.69
C LYS A 101 -4.69 1.95 -8.98
N GLY A 102 -3.96 2.98 -8.57
CA GLY A 102 -2.62 2.89 -8.00
C GLY A 102 -1.58 2.41 -9.03
N PRO A 103 -0.27 2.50 -8.71
CA PRO A 103 0.79 2.07 -9.63
C PRO A 103 0.71 0.56 -9.86
N TRP A 104 0.48 0.15 -11.11
CA TRP A 104 0.29 -1.27 -11.45
C TRP A 104 1.51 -2.14 -11.12
N GLN A 105 2.70 -1.55 -11.20
CA GLN A 105 4.01 -2.16 -10.92
C GLN A 105 4.32 -2.32 -9.43
N ALA A 106 3.47 -1.82 -8.53
CA ALA A 106 3.77 -1.92 -7.09
C ALA A 106 3.92 -3.38 -6.67
N GLY A 107 5.08 -3.73 -6.12
CA GLY A 107 5.43 -5.11 -5.74
C GLY A 107 6.13 -5.92 -6.84
N LEU A 108 6.00 -5.54 -8.12
CA LEU A 108 6.59 -6.26 -9.25
C LEU A 108 8.12 -6.28 -9.18
N VAL A 109 8.74 -5.12 -8.94
CA VAL A 109 10.21 -5.02 -8.84
C VAL A 109 10.75 -5.88 -7.70
N VAL A 110 10.08 -5.86 -6.54
CA VAL A 110 10.46 -6.67 -5.37
C VAL A 110 10.38 -8.16 -5.70
N MET A 111 9.30 -8.59 -6.37
CA MET A 111 9.13 -9.96 -6.84
C MET A 111 10.24 -10.37 -7.82
N LEU A 112 10.56 -9.53 -8.81
CA LEU A 112 11.61 -9.82 -9.79
C LEU A 112 13.00 -9.91 -9.14
N VAL A 113 13.31 -9.01 -8.21
CA VAL A 113 14.57 -9.05 -7.43
C VAL A 113 14.62 -10.30 -6.55
N ALA A 114 13.53 -10.67 -5.89
CA ALA A 114 13.46 -11.89 -5.10
C ALA A 114 13.66 -13.14 -5.98
N ALA A 115 13.04 -13.18 -7.16
CA ALA A 115 13.20 -14.28 -8.11
C ALA A 115 14.62 -14.38 -8.65
N ALA A 116 15.22 -13.25 -9.06
CA ALA A 116 16.60 -13.21 -9.56
C ALA A 116 17.62 -13.58 -8.47
N GLY A 117 17.45 -13.05 -7.26
CA GLY A 117 18.30 -13.36 -6.11
C GLY A 117 18.21 -14.84 -5.74
N TRP A 118 17.00 -15.39 -5.66
CA TRP A 118 16.81 -16.83 -5.43
C TRP A 118 17.47 -17.67 -6.53
N PHE A 119 17.22 -17.34 -7.80
CA PHE A 119 17.81 -18.07 -8.92
C PHE A 119 19.34 -18.08 -8.88
N ALA A 120 19.95 -16.92 -8.66
CA ALA A 120 21.41 -16.81 -8.56
C ALA A 120 21.98 -17.61 -7.38
N LEU A 121 21.32 -17.53 -6.22
CA LEU A 121 21.73 -18.27 -5.03
C LEU A 121 21.64 -19.79 -5.22
N ALA A 122 20.53 -20.28 -5.77
CA ALA A 122 20.32 -21.71 -6.04
C ALA A 122 21.27 -22.24 -7.13
N ALA A 123 21.49 -21.47 -8.20
CA ALA A 123 22.44 -21.84 -9.25
C ALA A 123 23.90 -21.89 -8.74
N GLY A 124 24.28 -20.99 -7.83
CA GLY A 124 25.60 -20.98 -7.21
C GLY A 124 25.77 -22.01 -6.09
N ASN A 125 24.68 -22.50 -5.48
CA ASN A 125 24.70 -23.43 -4.36
C ASN A 125 23.68 -24.58 -4.57
N PRO A 126 23.92 -25.52 -5.51
CA PRO A 126 22.94 -26.53 -5.89
C PRO A 126 22.47 -27.47 -4.77
N THR A 127 23.28 -27.62 -3.72
CA THR A 127 23.01 -28.47 -2.55
C THR A 127 22.32 -27.72 -1.42
N THR A 128 22.14 -26.40 -1.54
CA THR A 128 21.40 -25.57 -0.57
C THR A 128 19.95 -25.47 -0.99
N THR A 129 19.04 -25.91 -0.12
CA THR A 129 17.61 -25.80 -0.42
C THR A 129 17.02 -24.50 0.09
N TYR A 130 16.38 -23.77 -0.82
CA TYR A 130 15.68 -22.53 -0.55
C TYR A 130 14.17 -22.78 -0.44
N HIS A 131 13.74 -23.55 0.56
CA HIS A 131 12.38 -24.08 0.70
C HIS A 131 11.27 -23.02 0.60
N PHE A 132 11.53 -21.81 1.11
CA PHE A 132 10.53 -20.73 1.17
C PHE A 132 10.67 -19.72 0.03
N ALA A 133 11.73 -19.77 -0.77
CA ALA A 133 11.94 -18.81 -1.84
C ALA A 133 10.84 -18.86 -2.93
N PRO A 134 10.35 -20.04 -3.38
CA PRO A 134 9.21 -20.09 -4.30
C PRO A 134 7.96 -19.41 -3.72
N ALA A 135 7.64 -19.64 -2.44
CA ALA A 135 6.52 -19.01 -1.76
C ALA A 135 6.66 -17.48 -1.68
N VAL A 136 7.85 -16.99 -1.32
CA VAL A 136 8.14 -15.55 -1.24
C VAL A 136 7.95 -14.88 -2.60
N VAL A 137 8.49 -15.46 -3.67
CA VAL A 137 8.31 -14.93 -5.03
C VAL A 137 6.83 -14.92 -5.42
N ALA A 138 6.11 -16.02 -5.20
CA ALA A 138 4.69 -16.13 -5.54
C ALA A 138 3.82 -15.10 -4.80
N ALA A 139 4.14 -14.79 -3.54
CA ALA A 139 3.37 -13.86 -2.72
C ALA A 139 3.76 -12.38 -2.91
N ALA A 140 4.95 -12.08 -3.45
CA ALA A 140 5.55 -10.76 -3.40
C ALA A 140 4.72 -9.68 -4.13
N TRP A 141 4.20 -9.96 -5.33
CA TRP A 141 3.45 -8.97 -6.10
C TRP A 141 2.08 -8.62 -5.48
N PRO A 142 1.18 -9.57 -5.17
CA PRO A 142 -0.12 -9.24 -4.57
C PRO A 142 0.04 -8.56 -3.20
N ILE A 143 1.02 -8.97 -2.38
CA ILE A 143 1.32 -8.31 -1.10
C ILE A 143 1.86 -6.90 -1.33
N GLY A 144 2.81 -6.71 -2.26
CA GLY A 144 3.35 -5.39 -2.59
C GLY A 144 2.29 -4.42 -3.10
N ARG A 145 1.35 -4.89 -3.94
CA ARG A 145 0.16 -4.13 -4.35
C ARG A 145 -0.70 -3.75 -3.15
N ARG A 146 -0.98 -4.70 -2.25
CA ARG A 146 -1.79 -4.49 -1.04
C ARG A 146 -1.17 -3.48 -0.06
N LEU A 147 0.15 -3.52 0.10
CA LEU A 147 0.89 -2.60 0.97
C LEU A 147 0.87 -1.19 0.39
N ARG A 148 1.10 -1.04 -0.92
CA ARG A 148 1.06 0.26 -1.60
C ARG A 148 -0.34 0.85 -1.69
N ALA A 149 -1.34 0.04 -2.02
CA ALA A 149 -2.74 0.47 -2.01
C ALA A 149 -3.20 0.76 -0.58
N GLY A 150 -2.64 0.06 0.41
CA GLY A 150 -2.92 0.15 1.82
C GLY A 150 -4.37 -0.16 2.20
N ARG A 151 -5.16 -0.70 1.27
CA ARG A 151 -6.53 -1.21 1.41
C ARG A 151 -6.62 -2.56 0.71
N PRO A 152 -7.64 -3.39 1.00
CA PRO A 152 -7.89 -4.62 0.25
C PRO A 152 -7.94 -4.36 -1.25
N LEU A 153 -7.37 -5.26 -2.03
CA LEU A 153 -7.42 -5.18 -3.48
C LEU A 153 -8.76 -5.70 -4.01
N PRO A 154 -9.22 -5.20 -5.17
CA PRO A 154 -10.30 -5.85 -5.91
C PRO A 154 -9.95 -7.32 -6.18
N THR A 155 -10.95 -8.21 -6.13
CA THR A 155 -10.75 -9.65 -6.25
C THR A 155 -9.97 -10.04 -7.49
N LEU A 156 -10.37 -9.51 -8.65
CA LEU A 156 -9.68 -9.79 -9.91
C LEU A 156 -8.22 -9.35 -9.88
N THR A 157 -7.91 -8.17 -9.33
CA THR A 157 -6.53 -7.68 -9.23
C THR A 157 -5.68 -8.55 -8.30
N ALA A 158 -6.23 -8.96 -7.15
CA ALA A 158 -5.53 -9.86 -6.23
C ALA A 158 -5.24 -11.21 -6.89
N LEU A 159 -6.22 -11.79 -7.58
CA LEU A 159 -6.07 -13.08 -8.27
C LEU A 159 -5.06 -13.00 -9.42
N VAL A 160 -5.17 -12.00 -10.29
CA VAL A 160 -4.24 -11.83 -11.43
C VAL A 160 -2.80 -11.68 -10.93
N THR A 161 -2.56 -10.79 -9.97
CA THR A 161 -1.19 -10.58 -9.46
C THR A 161 -0.64 -11.79 -8.70
N ALA A 162 -1.50 -12.57 -8.02
CA ALA A 162 -1.09 -13.83 -7.40
C ALA A 162 -0.78 -14.93 -8.43
N LEU A 163 -1.55 -15.00 -9.53
CA LEU A 163 -1.29 -15.92 -10.65
C LEU A 163 0.02 -15.57 -11.35
N ASP A 164 0.27 -14.30 -11.65
CA ASP A 164 1.52 -13.86 -12.28
C ASP A 164 2.74 -14.17 -11.41
N GLY A 165 2.63 -13.94 -10.09
CA GLY A 165 3.66 -14.33 -9.13
C GLY A 165 3.90 -15.84 -9.12
N ALA A 166 2.83 -16.64 -9.16
CA ALA A 166 2.91 -18.10 -9.23
C ALA A 166 3.61 -18.56 -10.52
N LEU A 167 3.24 -18.00 -11.67
CA LEU A 167 3.84 -18.33 -12.97
C LEU A 167 5.35 -18.07 -12.98
N ILE A 168 5.79 -16.94 -12.42
CA ILE A 168 7.21 -16.61 -12.31
C ILE A 168 7.94 -17.57 -11.36
N ALA A 169 7.34 -17.91 -10.22
CA ALA A 169 7.93 -18.86 -9.29
C ALA A 169 8.02 -20.28 -9.90
N VAL A 170 6.99 -20.72 -10.63
CA VAL A 170 6.99 -22.00 -11.39
C VAL A 170 8.08 -21.99 -12.45
N ALA A 171 8.17 -20.93 -13.27
CA ALA A 171 9.18 -20.83 -14.31
C ALA A 171 10.60 -20.88 -13.74
N ALA A 172 10.88 -20.13 -12.67
CA ALA A 172 12.16 -20.19 -11.97
C ALA A 172 12.45 -21.59 -11.41
N THR A 173 11.46 -22.25 -10.80
CA THR A 173 11.58 -23.63 -10.27
C THR A 173 11.94 -24.62 -11.39
N LEU A 174 11.24 -24.57 -12.52
CA LEU A 174 11.48 -25.46 -13.66
C LEU A 174 12.89 -25.25 -14.24
N LEU A 175 13.31 -23.98 -14.38
CA LEU A 175 14.66 -23.65 -14.87
C LEU A 175 15.77 -24.13 -13.93
N LEU A 176 15.57 -23.99 -12.61
CA LEU A 176 16.52 -24.50 -11.61
C LEU A 176 16.55 -26.03 -11.57
N SER A 177 15.38 -26.67 -11.68
CA SER A 177 15.26 -28.13 -11.76
C SER A 177 15.99 -28.70 -12.98
N ALA A 178 15.79 -28.10 -14.16
CA ALA A 178 16.48 -28.50 -15.39
C ALA A 178 18.00 -28.35 -15.30
N ARG A 179 18.50 -27.48 -14.42
CA ARG A 179 19.93 -27.27 -14.15
C ARG A 179 20.49 -28.13 -13.01
N GLY A 180 19.68 -28.98 -12.38
CA GLY A 180 20.09 -29.73 -11.19
C GLY A 180 20.35 -28.84 -9.97
N ALA A 181 19.88 -27.59 -9.98
CA ALA A 181 20.12 -26.59 -8.95
C ALA A 181 19.09 -26.66 -7.79
N LEU A 182 18.36 -27.77 -7.67
CA LEU A 182 17.43 -28.08 -6.59
C LEU A 182 17.79 -29.41 -5.90
N ALA A 183 19.08 -29.74 -5.84
CA ALA A 183 19.59 -31.01 -5.34
C ALA A 183 19.81 -31.04 -3.82
N GLY A 184 19.36 -30.02 -3.11
CA GLY A 184 19.50 -29.95 -1.66
C GLY A 184 18.51 -30.83 -0.89
N PRO A 185 18.63 -30.86 0.46
CA PRO A 185 17.75 -31.63 1.33
C PRO A 185 16.27 -31.21 1.22
N ILE A 186 15.36 -32.14 1.48
CA ILE A 186 13.90 -31.97 1.43
C ILE A 186 13.31 -31.97 2.85
N ILE A 187 12.28 -31.15 3.12
CA ILE A 187 11.63 -31.10 4.44
C ILE A 187 10.48 -32.12 4.51
N VAL A 188 9.69 -32.24 3.44
CA VAL A 188 8.41 -32.98 3.46
C VAL A 188 8.58 -34.44 3.00
N GLY A 189 9.81 -34.86 2.69
CA GLY A 189 10.11 -36.23 2.25
C GLY A 189 9.60 -36.55 0.84
N VAL A 190 9.21 -35.54 0.05
CA VAL A 190 8.80 -35.68 -1.36
C VAL A 190 9.91 -35.19 -2.31
N ALA A 191 9.78 -35.44 -3.60
CA ALA A 191 10.76 -34.97 -4.59
C ALA A 191 10.97 -33.44 -4.48
N PRO A 192 12.21 -32.92 -4.62
CA PRO A 192 12.50 -31.49 -4.45
C PRO A 192 11.63 -30.58 -5.32
N LEU A 193 11.34 -31.02 -6.56
CA LEU A 193 10.46 -30.32 -7.48
C LEU A 193 9.03 -30.21 -6.95
N THR A 194 8.48 -31.31 -6.40
CA THR A 194 7.15 -31.34 -5.79
C THR A 194 7.08 -30.43 -4.56
N GLU A 195 8.12 -30.45 -3.71
CA GLU A 195 8.18 -29.58 -2.53
C GLU A 195 8.21 -28.09 -2.92
N ALA A 196 8.97 -27.73 -3.96
CA ALA A 196 8.99 -26.38 -4.50
C ALA A 196 7.60 -25.96 -5.03
N PHE A 197 6.87 -26.84 -5.71
CA PHE A 197 5.50 -26.56 -6.14
C PHE A 197 4.52 -26.36 -4.98
N LEU A 198 4.62 -27.17 -3.91
CA LEU A 198 3.81 -26.97 -2.71
C LEU A 198 4.10 -25.59 -2.07
N SER A 199 5.37 -25.17 -2.06
CA SER A 199 5.78 -23.84 -1.61
C SER A 199 5.17 -22.73 -2.48
N VAL A 200 5.16 -22.87 -3.81
CA VAL A 200 4.48 -21.92 -4.70
C VAL A 200 2.99 -21.83 -4.37
N VAL A 201 2.29 -22.96 -4.26
CA VAL A 201 0.84 -23.00 -3.97
C VAL A 201 0.54 -22.30 -2.64
N LEU A 202 1.34 -22.57 -1.60
CA LEU A 202 1.22 -21.90 -0.30
C LEU A 202 1.43 -20.39 -0.43
N GLY A 203 2.48 -19.95 -1.12
CA GLY A 203 2.77 -18.53 -1.35
C GLY A 203 1.66 -17.81 -2.11
N THR A 204 1.12 -18.43 -3.17
CA THR A 204 -0.01 -17.89 -3.94
C THR A 204 -1.26 -17.73 -3.07
N ALA A 205 -1.61 -18.76 -2.29
CA ALA A 205 -2.77 -18.72 -1.40
C ALA A 205 -2.63 -17.65 -0.31
N VAL A 206 -1.47 -17.57 0.35
CA VAL A 206 -1.18 -16.55 1.37
C VAL A 206 -1.18 -15.15 0.75
N GLY A 207 -0.51 -14.97 -0.39
CA GLY A 207 -0.43 -13.70 -1.10
C GLY A 207 -1.80 -13.16 -1.51
N ALA A 208 -2.63 -14.01 -2.13
CA ALA A 208 -4.01 -13.66 -2.47
C ALA A 208 -4.85 -13.37 -1.21
N GLY A 209 -4.77 -14.22 -0.19
CA GLY A 209 -5.51 -14.05 1.07
C GLY A 209 -5.20 -12.73 1.76
N LEU A 210 -3.92 -12.39 1.90
CA LEU A 210 -3.49 -11.11 2.49
C LEU A 210 -3.88 -9.90 1.63
N ALA A 211 -3.84 -10.05 0.30
CA ALA A 211 -4.26 -9.00 -0.61
C ALA A 211 -5.76 -8.70 -0.54
N LEU A 212 -6.58 -9.74 -0.29
CA LEU A 212 -8.03 -9.65 -0.13
C LEU A 212 -8.46 -9.25 1.29
N ALA A 213 -7.65 -9.52 2.31
CA ALA A 213 -8.01 -9.30 3.69
C ALA A 213 -8.23 -7.81 4.04
N GLY A 214 -9.46 -7.50 4.45
CA GLY A 214 -9.86 -6.22 5.05
C GLY A 214 -9.73 -6.21 6.56
N ARG A 215 -9.13 -5.15 7.11
CA ARG A 215 -9.31 -4.85 8.54
C ARG A 215 -10.75 -4.38 8.71
N ARG A 216 -11.58 -5.08 9.48
CA ARG A 216 -12.78 -4.46 10.06
C ARG A 216 -12.27 -3.31 10.93
N ARG A 217 -12.48 -2.05 10.53
CA ARG A 217 -12.29 -0.94 11.46
C ARG A 217 -13.41 -1.08 12.49
N THR A 218 -13.08 -1.51 13.70
CA THR A 218 -13.94 -1.28 14.86
C THR A 218 -13.99 0.23 15.05
N THR A 219 -15.05 0.87 14.56
CA THR A 219 -15.43 2.21 14.98
C THR A 219 -15.91 2.10 16.42
N SER A 220 -15.00 2.08 17.40
CA SER A 220 -15.36 2.41 18.78
C SER A 220 -15.48 3.93 18.85
N GLY A 221 -16.58 4.45 18.29
CA GLY A 221 -17.02 5.79 18.60
C GLY A 221 -17.56 5.77 20.02
N ASN A 222 -16.76 6.22 20.98
CA ASN A 222 -17.35 6.79 22.18
C ASN A 222 -17.92 8.16 21.75
N PRO A 223 -19.20 8.44 21.99
CA PRO A 223 -19.70 9.80 21.83
C PRO A 223 -18.92 10.74 22.77
N PRO A 224 -18.66 11.99 22.39
CA PRO A 224 -18.08 12.96 23.31
C PRO A 224 -19.00 13.13 24.52
N ASP A 225 -18.42 13.11 25.72
CA ASP A 225 -19.14 13.44 26.94
C ASP A 225 -19.77 14.82 26.82
N PRO A 226 -21.01 15.02 27.32
CA PRO A 226 -21.63 16.33 27.33
C PRO A 226 -20.79 17.28 28.19
N VAL A 227 -20.30 18.34 27.54
CA VAL A 227 -19.61 19.45 28.21
C VAL A 227 -20.64 20.15 29.11
N ASN A 228 -20.40 20.13 30.42
CA ASN A 228 -21.00 21.05 31.40
C ASN A 228 -20.09 22.28 31.54
#